data_AF-A0A3Q8V838-F1
#
_entry.id   AF-A0A3Q8V838-F1
#
_cell.length_a   1.000
_cell.length_b   1.000
_cell.length_c   1.000
_cell.angle_alpha   90.00
_cell.angle_beta   90.00
_cell.angle_gamma   90.00
#
_symmetry.space_group_name_H-M   'P 1'
#
loop_
_entity.id
_entity.type
_entity.pdbx_description
1 polymer ?
#
loop_
_entity_poly.entity_id
_entity_poly.type
_entity_poly.pdbx_seq_one_letter_code
_entity_poly.pdbx_strand_id
1 'polypeptide(L)'
;MSHGRRVMVTLAAVAVIVSTPVFWLLDGPDTGQLVGASVQGATGVCGLLWAWIQPATRARDTVTRTGRAEAYGGGEAHTGIRRRHGGSGVGGVEQSGDAIARGQGSRAGTGIDYTG
;
A
#
# COMPACT_ATOMS: atom_id res chain seq x y z
N MET A 1 -2.10 13.02 -7.33
CA MET A 1 -3.50 13.38 -7.61
C MET A 1 -4.08 14.02 -6.37
N SER A 2 -4.48 15.29 -6.42
CA SER A 2 -5.08 15.97 -5.27
C SER A 2 -6.41 15.33 -4.89
N HIS A 3 -6.76 15.38 -3.60
CA HIS A 3 -7.98 14.79 -3.06
C HIS A 3 -9.24 15.27 -3.81
N GLY A 4 -9.26 16.52 -4.25
CA GLY A 4 -10.35 17.10 -5.05
C GLY A 4 -10.54 16.43 -6.41
N ARG A 5 -9.45 16.04 -7.10
CA ARG A 5 -9.55 15.36 -8.41
C ARG A 5 -10.12 13.95 -8.28
N ARG A 6 -9.89 13.27 -7.14
CA ARG A 6 -10.46 11.93 -6.87
C ARG A 6 -11.97 12.02 -6.64
N VAL A 7 -12.40 12.95 -5.79
CA VAL A 7 -13.83 13.17 -5.48
C VAL A 7 -14.62 13.52 -6.74
N MET A 8 -14.07 14.38 -7.60
CA MET A 8 -14.71 14.75 -8.87
C MET A 8 -14.90 13.55 -9.81
N VAL A 9 -13.90 12.68 -9.94
CA VAL A 9 -14.00 11.48 -10.79
C VAL A 9 -15.03 10.49 -10.24
N THR A 10 -15.07 10.30 -8.91
CA THR A 10 -16.07 9.44 -8.27
C THR A 10 -17.48 9.96 -8.49
N LEU A 11 -17.71 11.27 -8.31
CA LEU A 11 -19.01 11.89 -8.52
C LEU A 11 -19.46 11.80 -9.98
N ALA A 12 -18.56 12.02 -10.93
CA ALA A 12 -18.87 11.89 -12.36
C ALA A 12 -19.25 10.44 -12.74
N ALA A 13 -18.52 9.45 -12.22
CA ALA A 13 -18.82 8.03 -12.47
C ALA A 13 -20.19 7.63 -11.91
N VAL A 14 -20.50 8.06 -10.67
CA VAL A 14 -21.82 7.80 -10.07
C VAL A 14 -22.93 8.49 -10.85
N ALA A 15 -22.74 9.75 -11.26
CA ALA A 15 -23.72 10.48 -12.05
C ALA A 15 -24.04 9.79 -13.40
N VAL A 16 -23.04 9.22 -14.07
CA VAL A 16 -23.23 8.46 -15.32
C VAL A 16 -23.97 7.14 -15.09
N ILE A 17 -23.63 6.42 -14.00
CA ILE A 17 -24.30 5.16 -13.66
C ILE A 17 -25.76 5.40 -13.31
N VAL A 18 -26.07 6.49 -12.60
CA VAL A 18 -27.43 6.80 -12.15
C VAL A 18 -28.26 7.49 -13.23
N SER A 19 -27.66 8.26 -14.14
CA SER A 19 -28.41 8.89 -15.24
C SER A 19 -29.00 7.87 -16.21
N THR A 20 -28.33 6.73 -16.36
CA THR A 20 -28.74 5.66 -17.27
C THR A 20 -30.13 5.10 -16.90
N PRO A 21 -30.39 4.55 -15.69
CA PRO A 21 -31.70 4.02 -15.33
C PRO A 21 -32.83 5.05 -15.27
N VAL A 22 -32.51 6.35 -15.07
CA VAL A 22 -33.52 7.44 -15.09
C VAL A 22 -34.08 7.66 -16.50
N PHE A 23 -33.25 7.50 -17.54
CA PHE A 23 -33.72 7.50 -18.93
C PHE A 23 -34.52 6.22 -19.28
N TRP A 24 -34.24 5.10 -18.62
CA TRP A 24 -34.90 3.80 -18.86
C TRP A 24 -36.30 3.68 -18.23
N LEU A 25 -36.57 4.39 -17.12
CA LEU A 25 -37.91 4.46 -16.52
C LEU A 25 -38.96 5.11 -17.44
N LEU A 26 -38.52 5.73 -18.54
CA LEU A 26 -39.38 6.39 -19.52
C LEU A 26 -39.74 5.50 -20.73
N ASP A 27 -39.11 4.34 -20.98
CA ASP A 27 -39.37 3.58 -22.22
C ASP A 27 -39.12 2.05 -22.13
N GLY A 28 -40.18 1.24 -22.30
CA GLY A 28 -40.13 -0.08 -22.98
C GLY A 28 -39.93 -1.41 -22.19
N PRO A 29 -40.53 -2.52 -22.66
CA PRO A 29 -40.62 -3.84 -21.99
C PRO A 29 -39.34 -4.74 -21.99
N ASP A 30 -38.21 -4.29 -22.55
CA ASP A 30 -36.92 -5.00 -22.51
C ASP A 30 -36.14 -4.77 -21.20
N THR A 31 -36.83 -4.36 -20.15
CA THR A 31 -36.26 -3.85 -18.90
C THR A 31 -35.40 -4.89 -18.15
N GLY A 32 -35.71 -6.19 -18.26
CA GLY A 32 -35.06 -7.24 -17.47
C GLY A 32 -33.59 -7.52 -17.83
N GLN A 33 -33.26 -7.64 -19.12
CA GLN A 33 -31.88 -7.91 -19.56
C GLN A 33 -30.98 -6.69 -19.32
N LEU A 34 -31.54 -5.50 -19.48
CA LEU A 34 -30.84 -4.23 -19.29
C LEU A 34 -30.60 -3.92 -17.81
N VAL A 35 -31.52 -4.31 -16.92
CA VAL A 35 -31.29 -4.30 -15.47
C VAL A 35 -30.12 -5.22 -15.10
N GLY A 36 -30.07 -6.45 -15.64
CA GLY A 36 -28.98 -7.38 -15.40
C GLY A 36 -27.62 -6.83 -15.83
N ALA A 37 -27.54 -6.30 -17.05
CA ALA A 37 -26.32 -5.68 -17.59
C ALA A 37 -25.88 -4.46 -16.75
N SER A 38 -26.83 -3.65 -16.30
CA SER A 38 -26.55 -2.46 -15.47
C SER A 38 -26.03 -2.84 -14.09
N VAL A 39 -26.62 -3.83 -13.43
CA VAL A 39 -26.17 -4.33 -12.12
C VAL A 39 -24.76 -4.93 -12.23
N GLN A 40 -24.49 -5.68 -13.30
CA GLN A 40 -23.16 -6.24 -13.57
C GLN A 40 -22.13 -5.13 -13.81
N GLY A 41 -22.47 -4.14 -14.64
CA GLY A 41 -21.64 -2.97 -14.89
C GLY A 41 -21.35 -2.17 -13.62
N ALA A 42 -22.39 -1.89 -12.83
CA ALA A 42 -22.27 -1.19 -11.55
C ALA A 42 -21.39 -1.97 -10.56
N THR A 43 -21.56 -3.28 -10.47
CA THR A 43 -20.75 -4.15 -9.60
C THR A 43 -19.28 -4.13 -10.03
N GLY A 44 -18.99 -4.16 -11.33
CA GLY A 44 -17.64 -4.04 -11.88
C GLY A 44 -16.98 -2.70 -11.53
N VAL A 45 -17.71 -1.59 -11.70
CA VAL A 45 -17.20 -0.25 -11.35
C VAL A 45 -16.97 -0.13 -9.85
N CYS A 46 -17.90 -0.60 -9.01
CA CYS A 46 -17.73 -0.65 -7.57
C CYS A 46 -16.50 -1.47 -7.17
N GLY A 47 -16.27 -2.63 -7.81
CA GLY A 47 -15.08 -3.44 -7.60
C GLY A 47 -13.79 -2.71 -7.97
N LEU A 48 -13.79 -1.97 -9.08
CA LEU A 48 -12.64 -1.16 -9.50
C LEU A 48 -12.37 0.00 -8.54
N LEU A 49 -13.42 0.69 -8.09
CA LEU A 49 -13.32 1.76 -7.10
C LEU A 49 -12.82 1.23 -5.76
N TRP A 50 -13.32 0.07 -5.33
CA TRP A 50 -12.84 -0.61 -4.14
C TRP A 50 -11.35 -0.93 -4.26
N ALA A 51 -10.92 -1.59 -5.34
CA ALA A 51 -9.52 -1.90 -5.59
C ALA A 51 -8.64 -0.64 -5.64
N TRP A 52 -9.17 0.48 -6.12
CA TRP A 52 -8.43 1.74 -6.21
C TRP A 52 -8.29 2.47 -4.87
N ILE A 53 -9.28 2.33 -3.98
CA ILE A 53 -9.26 2.91 -2.63
C ILE A 53 -8.48 2.01 -1.67
N GLN A 54 -8.47 0.70 -1.89
CA GLN A 54 -7.74 -0.25 -1.07
C GLN A 54 -6.25 0.15 -1.05
N PRO A 55 -5.69 0.46 0.13
CA PRO A 55 -4.27 0.74 0.23
C PRO A 55 -3.53 -0.50 -0.24
N ALA A 56 -2.63 -0.33 -1.23
CA ALA A 56 -1.71 -1.39 -1.61
C ALA A 56 -1.09 -1.94 -0.34
N THR A 57 -1.24 -3.25 -0.09
CA THR A 57 -0.63 -3.93 1.06
C THR A 57 0.83 -3.54 1.08
N ARG A 58 1.20 -2.63 1.99
CA ARG A 58 2.58 -2.19 2.10
C ARG A 58 3.37 -3.43 2.47
N ALA A 59 4.42 -3.72 1.69
CA ALA A 59 5.34 -4.79 2.00
C ALA A 59 5.76 -4.64 3.47
N ARG A 60 5.39 -5.65 4.29
CA ARG A 60 5.72 -5.69 5.71
C ARG A 60 7.09 -6.34 5.78
N ASP A 61 8.11 -5.51 5.95
CA ASP A 61 9.47 -6.00 6.10
C ASP A 61 9.56 -6.68 7.48
N THR A 62 9.70 -8.00 7.50
CA THR A 62 9.94 -8.75 8.73
C THR A 62 11.36 -9.31 8.68
N VAL A 63 12.16 -8.97 9.69
CA VAL A 63 13.49 -9.54 9.88
C VAL A 63 13.42 -10.46 11.09
N THR A 64 13.74 -11.74 10.89
CA THR A 64 13.81 -12.73 11.96
C THR A 64 15.23 -13.23 12.15
N ARG A 65 15.65 -13.42 13.41
CA ARG A 65 16.94 -14.06 13.76
C ARG A 65 18.14 -13.36 13.11
N THR A 66 18.27 -12.05 13.31
CA THR A 66 19.51 -11.37 12.86
C THR A 66 20.69 -11.86 13.67
N GLY A 67 21.79 -12.22 13.00
CA GLY A 67 23.02 -12.62 13.66
C GLY A 67 23.75 -11.44 14.31
N ARG A 68 24.92 -11.73 14.92
CA ARG A 68 25.78 -10.72 15.55
C ARG A 68 26.41 -9.79 14.50
N ALA A 69 26.34 -8.49 14.73
CA ALA A 69 27.03 -7.47 13.93
C ALA A 69 28.19 -6.88 14.72
N GLU A 70 29.41 -6.94 14.17
CA GLU A 70 30.60 -6.38 14.83
C GLU A 70 31.38 -5.44 13.91
N ALA A 71 31.66 -4.25 14.41
CA ALA A 71 32.46 -3.25 13.72
C ALA A 71 33.68 -2.86 14.56
N TYR A 72 34.84 -2.83 13.91
CA TYR A 72 36.12 -2.43 14.50
C TYR A 72 36.77 -1.34 13.66
N GLY A 73 37.62 -0.51 14.29
CA GLY A 73 38.53 0.38 13.56
C GLY A 73 37.85 1.48 12.72
N GLY A 74 36.69 1.98 13.16
CA GLY A 74 35.93 3.00 12.43
C GLY A 74 35.00 2.44 11.35
N GLY A 75 34.88 1.11 11.26
CA GLY A 75 34.03 0.44 10.27
C GLY A 75 32.54 0.47 10.60
N GLU A 76 31.73 0.01 9.64
CA GLU A 76 30.28 -0.12 9.79
C GLU A 76 29.83 -1.56 9.51
N ALA A 77 29.05 -2.15 10.42
CA ALA A 77 28.48 -3.48 10.28
C ALA A 77 26.98 -3.46 10.57
N HIS A 78 26.17 -4.05 9.70
CA HIS A 78 24.72 -4.16 9.91
C HIS A 78 24.21 -5.54 9.53
N THR A 79 23.45 -6.19 10.42
CA THR A 79 22.75 -7.45 10.13
C THR A 79 21.25 -7.22 10.08
N GLY A 80 20.63 -7.43 8.92
CA GLY A 80 19.20 -7.22 8.70
C GLY A 80 18.93 -6.30 7.51
N ILE A 81 17.85 -5.51 7.58
CA ILE A 81 17.43 -4.63 6.49
C ILE A 81 17.94 -3.22 6.76
N ARG A 82 18.56 -2.60 5.75
CA ARG A 82 18.95 -1.19 5.79
C ARG A 82 18.30 -0.44 4.63
N ARG A 83 17.52 0.60 4.93
CA ARG A 83 16.79 1.36 3.92
C ARG A 83 17.17 2.85 4.05
N ARG A 84 17.93 3.36 3.07
CA ARG A 84 18.38 4.77 3.04
C ARG A 84 17.28 5.79 2.74
N HIS A 85 16.10 5.35 2.32
CA HIS A 85 14.98 6.24 2.01
C HIS A 85 13.77 5.76 2.77
N GLY A 86 13.20 6.65 3.58
CA GLY A 86 12.07 6.44 4.48
C GLY A 86 10.83 5.92 3.76
N GLY A 87 10.82 4.63 3.47
CA GLY A 87 9.63 3.91 3.08
C GLY A 87 8.73 3.84 4.30
N SER A 88 7.50 4.34 4.18
CA SER A 88 6.47 4.28 5.22
C SER A 88 5.93 2.85 5.39
N GLY A 89 6.79 1.87 5.64
CA GLY A 89 6.41 0.49 5.94
C GLY A 89 6.33 0.25 7.44
N VAL A 90 5.39 -0.58 7.88
CA VAL A 90 5.44 -1.15 9.24
C VAL A 90 6.43 -2.31 9.19
N GLY A 91 7.62 -2.13 9.76
CA GLY A 91 8.62 -3.18 9.88
C GLY A 91 8.47 -3.98 11.18
N GLY A 92 8.74 -5.28 11.14
CA GLY A 92 8.81 -6.15 12.31
C GLY A 92 10.22 -6.69 12.49
N VAL A 93 10.73 -6.66 13.72
CA VAL A 93 11.99 -7.32 14.09
C VAL A 93 11.68 -8.35 15.15
N GLU A 94 12.09 -9.59 14.91
CA GLU A 94 11.89 -10.69 15.83
C GLU A 94 13.19 -11.44 16.05
N GLN A 95 13.57 -11.66 17.31
CA GLN A 95 14.84 -12.32 17.69
C GLN A 95 16.08 -11.65 17.08
N SER A 96 16.29 -10.35 17.29
CA SER A 96 17.52 -9.70 16.85
C SER A 96 18.73 -10.05 17.73
N GLY A 97 19.88 -10.32 17.11
CA GLY A 97 21.16 -10.57 17.79
C GLY A 97 21.93 -9.32 18.20
N ASP A 98 23.11 -9.53 18.78
CA ASP A 98 23.95 -8.48 19.37
C ASP A 98 24.61 -7.55 18.32
N ALA A 99 24.68 -6.25 18.62
CA ALA A 99 25.43 -5.26 17.84
C ALA A 99 26.58 -4.71 18.68
N ILE A 100 27.82 -4.82 18.20
CA ILE A 100 29.02 -4.42 18.94
C ILE A 100 29.90 -3.53 18.07
N ALA A 101 30.06 -2.27 18.47
CA ALA A 101 30.97 -1.32 17.84
C ALA A 101 32.15 -1.03 18.77
N ARG A 102 33.40 -1.28 18.32
CA ARG A 102 34.61 -1.03 19.10
C ARG A 102 35.60 -0.15 18.34
N GLY A 103 35.97 0.97 18.96
CA GLY A 103 36.89 1.96 18.40
C GLY A 103 36.17 3.18 17.84
N GLN A 104 36.86 4.32 17.84
CA GLN A 104 36.29 5.61 17.44
C GLN A 104 35.82 5.58 15.97
N GLY A 105 34.60 6.06 15.74
CA GLY A 105 33.96 6.06 14.42
C GLY A 105 33.22 4.77 14.03
N SER A 106 33.29 3.70 14.85
CA SER A 106 32.67 2.42 14.50
C SER A 106 31.15 2.44 14.70
N ARG A 107 30.41 1.79 13.81
CA ARG A 107 28.94 1.66 13.88
C ARG A 107 28.51 0.20 13.69
N ALA A 108 27.70 -0.32 14.60
CA ALA A 108 27.15 -1.66 14.51
C ALA A 108 25.64 -1.63 14.74
N GLY A 109 24.87 -2.33 13.91
CA GLY A 109 23.42 -2.41 14.01
C GLY A 109 22.89 -3.81 13.69
N THR A 110 21.77 -4.16 14.32
CA THR A 110 21.00 -5.38 13.99
C THR A 110 19.53 -5.01 13.80
N GLY A 111 18.81 -5.75 12.97
CA GLY A 111 17.39 -5.50 12.69
C GLY A 111 17.15 -4.56 11.51
N ILE A 112 16.25 -3.57 11.67
CA ILE A 112 15.89 -2.64 10.60
C ILE A 112 16.47 -1.26 10.89
N ASP A 113 17.33 -0.78 10.01
CA ASP A 113 17.92 0.56 10.06
C ASP A 113 17.31 1.47 8.98
N TYR A 114 16.71 2.57 9.42
CA TYR A 114 16.08 3.60 8.59
C TYR A 114 16.93 4.87 8.46
N THR A 115 18.18 4.86 8.94
CA THR A 115 19.06 6.01 8.80
C THR A 115 19.42 6.23 7.33
N GLY A 116 19.06 7.41 6.83
CA GLY A 116 19.49 7.98 5.56
C GLY A 116 20.57 9.02 5.80
#